data_AF-A0AAW9DIH3-F1
#
_entry.id   AF-A0AAW9DIH3-F1
#
_cell.length_a   1.000
_cell.length_b   1.000
_cell.length_c   1.000
_cell.angle_alpha   90.00
_cell.angle_beta   90.00
_cell.angle_gamma   90.00
#
_symmetry.space_group_name_H-M   'P 1'
#
loop_
_entity.id
_entity.type
_entity.pdbx_description
1 polymer ?
#
loop_
_entity_poly.entity_id
_entity_poly.type
_entity_poly.pdbx_seq_one_letter_code
_entity_poly.pdbx_strand_id
1 'polypeptide(L)'
;APALNVEMDFSRKHARFLMTDRNMKQVIRGDQLNKRQPYTEDYFREQFAKRGIEERLEFLLPKARSLEHLVKMAEQLNLIISPRQKHVVFTLSENGRSIAIKNEKLSAKCLYDVQFFEDYFSKEKELPDVSLETLMSDFEKYQEEMNKDRLPNEELWPSYTDFKETRDQVQEFEVVLAEHQIDKLVKDGLFVRINYGIKKGGLVVIPNRNLDIKETDTGKTYHVFISETAQFFIYHRDNAQLNKYMRGRDLIRQLSHDS
;
A
#
# COMPACT_ATOMS: atom_id res chain seq x y z
N ALA A 1 -15.46 -2.33 1.87
CA ALA A 1 -15.03 -2.32 3.28
C ALA A 1 -15.72 -3.41 4.12
N PRO A 2 -17.06 -3.60 4.09
CA PRO A 2 -17.70 -4.58 4.98
C PRO A 2 -17.26 -6.03 4.71
N ALA A 3 -16.93 -6.37 3.46
CA ALA A 3 -16.42 -7.69 3.08
C ALA A 3 -15.11 -8.11 3.78
N LEU A 4 -14.36 -7.17 4.38
CA LEU A 4 -13.14 -7.47 5.13
C LEU A 4 -13.26 -7.14 6.62
N ASN A 5 -14.48 -7.00 7.15
CA ASN A 5 -14.71 -6.63 8.55
C ASN A 5 -13.96 -5.34 8.94
N VAL A 6 -13.98 -4.33 8.06
CA VAL A 6 -13.42 -3.01 8.33
C VAL A 6 -14.50 -1.95 8.16
N GLU A 7 -14.75 -1.19 9.22
CA GLU A 7 -15.54 0.03 9.20
C GLU A 7 -14.63 1.25 9.03
N MET A 8 -15.09 2.19 8.20
CA MET A 8 -14.40 3.45 7.92
C MET A 8 -15.34 4.61 8.25
N ASP A 9 -14.89 5.52 9.12
CA ASP A 9 -15.62 6.72 9.52
C ASP A 9 -14.85 7.98 9.10
N PHE A 10 -15.48 8.79 8.24
CA PHE A 10 -14.94 10.04 7.71
C PHE A 10 -15.56 11.30 8.33
N SER A 11 -16.42 11.17 9.35
CA SER A 11 -17.14 12.29 9.97
C SER A 11 -16.25 13.27 10.77
N ARG A 12 -14.98 12.91 10.99
CA ARG A 12 -14.02 13.66 11.80
C ARG A 12 -12.87 14.17 10.96
N LYS A 13 -12.08 15.08 11.53
CA LYS A 13 -10.86 15.65 10.89
C LYS A 13 -9.91 14.57 10.33
N HIS A 14 -9.76 13.46 11.04
CA HIS A 14 -8.99 12.31 10.58
C HIS A 14 -9.94 11.13 10.40
N ALA A 15 -9.78 10.42 9.27
CA ALA A 15 -10.51 9.19 9.05
C ALA A 15 -10.21 8.18 10.16
N ARG A 16 -11.20 7.37 10.51
CA ARG A 16 -11.15 6.38 11.56
C ARG A 16 -11.43 5.01 10.97
N PHE A 17 -10.63 4.04 11.39
CA PHE A 17 -10.71 2.66 10.93
C PHE A 17 -10.92 1.75 12.13
N LEU A 18 -11.93 0.89 12.04
CA LEU A 18 -12.26 -0.11 13.05
C LEU A 18 -12.33 -1.47 12.38
N MET A 19 -11.60 -2.44 12.90
CA MET A 19 -11.73 -3.84 12.48
C MET A 19 -12.81 -4.50 13.33
N THR A 20 -13.88 -4.98 12.69
CA THR A 20 -15.04 -5.60 13.34
C THR A 20 -14.83 -7.09 13.63
N ASP A 21 -13.79 -7.72 13.06
CA ASP A 21 -13.40 -9.10 13.35
C ASP A 21 -12.59 -9.24 14.64
N ARG A 22 -12.32 -8.12 15.33
CA ARG A 22 -11.46 -8.08 16.52
C ARG A 22 -12.14 -7.32 17.64
N ASN A 23 -11.83 -7.72 18.88
CA ASN A 23 -12.16 -6.96 20.08
C ASN A 23 -11.21 -5.74 20.23
N MET A 24 -11.23 -4.83 19.26
CA MET A 24 -10.43 -3.61 19.28
C MET A 24 -10.88 -2.69 20.42
N LYS A 25 -9.93 -2.27 21.26
CA LYS A 25 -10.18 -1.30 22.35
C LYS A 25 -10.13 0.16 21.87
N GLN A 26 -9.51 0.43 20.73
CA GLN A 26 -9.30 1.78 20.20
C GLN A 26 -9.41 1.80 18.68
N VAL A 27 -9.93 2.90 18.14
CA VAL A 27 -10.06 3.16 16.71
C VAL A 27 -8.73 3.63 16.14
N ILE A 28 -8.33 3.14 14.97
CA ILE A 28 -7.10 3.59 14.30
C ILE A 28 -7.41 4.87 13.54
N ARG A 29 -6.61 5.92 13.73
CA ARG A 29 -6.75 7.15 12.93
C ARG A 29 -5.89 7.08 11.67
N GLY A 30 -6.37 7.66 10.57
CA GLY A 30 -5.69 7.61 9.27
C GLY A 30 -4.25 8.13 9.29
N ASP A 31 -3.98 9.18 10.06
CA ASP A 31 -2.64 9.74 10.26
C ASP A 31 -1.66 8.78 10.97
N GLN A 32 -2.19 7.76 11.65
CA GLN A 32 -1.42 6.70 12.30
C GLN A 32 -1.11 5.52 11.37
N LEU A 33 -1.83 5.37 10.25
CA LEU A 33 -1.57 4.30 9.26
C LEU A 33 -0.26 4.55 8.50
N ASN A 34 -0.11 5.76 7.95
CA ASN A 34 1.13 6.21 7.33
C ASN A 34 1.20 7.73 7.40
N LYS A 35 2.20 8.25 8.12
CA LYS A 35 2.39 9.69 8.34
C LYS A 35 2.57 10.51 7.06
N ARG A 36 2.85 9.87 5.92
CA ARG A 36 3.00 10.52 4.61
C ARG A 36 1.67 10.76 3.89
N GLN A 37 0.60 10.07 4.29
CA GLN A 37 -0.69 10.13 3.60
C GLN A 37 -1.83 10.43 4.59
N PRO A 38 -2.77 11.31 4.22
CA PRO A 38 -3.81 11.74 5.15
C PRO A 38 -4.96 10.72 5.32
N TYR A 39 -5.14 9.81 4.36
CA TYR A 39 -6.25 8.83 4.29
C TYR A 39 -7.63 9.41 4.61
N THR A 40 -7.88 10.66 4.22
CA THR A 40 -9.18 11.31 4.34
C THR A 40 -10.14 10.82 3.27
N GLU A 41 -11.43 11.17 3.39
CA GLU A 41 -12.41 10.88 2.35
C GLU A 41 -11.99 11.47 1.00
N ASP A 42 -11.57 12.75 0.98
CA ASP A 42 -11.09 13.41 -0.24
C ASP A 42 -9.87 12.72 -0.84
N TYR A 43 -8.98 12.20 0.00
CA TYR A 43 -7.83 11.43 -0.49
C TYR A 43 -8.29 10.18 -1.24
N PHE A 44 -9.17 9.37 -0.64
CA PHE A 44 -9.67 8.16 -1.29
C PHE A 44 -10.45 8.50 -2.56
N ARG A 45 -11.31 9.51 -2.50
CA ARG A 45 -12.06 10.02 -3.65
C ARG A 45 -11.13 10.44 -4.79
N GLU A 46 -10.06 11.18 -4.49
CA GLU A 46 -9.06 11.58 -5.48
C GLU A 46 -8.36 10.34 -6.07
N GLN A 47 -7.96 9.36 -5.26
CA GLN A 47 -7.30 8.13 -5.74
C GLN A 47 -8.22 7.29 -6.64
N PHE A 48 -9.49 7.10 -6.25
CA PHE A 48 -10.44 6.37 -7.07
C PHE A 48 -10.77 7.10 -8.36
N ALA A 49 -10.91 8.43 -8.32
CA ALA A 49 -11.11 9.23 -9.52
C ALA A 49 -9.93 9.11 -10.49
N LYS A 50 -8.68 9.19 -10.00
CA LYS A 50 -7.48 8.99 -10.84
C LYS A 50 -7.51 7.65 -11.56
N ARG A 51 -7.74 6.57 -10.80
CA ARG A 51 -7.82 5.22 -11.37
C ARG A 51 -8.95 5.11 -12.40
N GLY A 52 -10.14 5.62 -12.08
CA GLY A 52 -11.28 5.58 -13.00
C GLY A 52 -11.08 6.41 -14.27
N ILE A 53 -10.32 7.51 -14.20
CA ILE A 53 -9.91 8.30 -15.36
C ILE A 53 -8.87 7.53 -16.19
N GLU A 54 -7.85 6.96 -15.56
CA GLU A 54 -6.82 6.15 -16.25
C GLU A 54 -7.45 4.96 -16.99
N GLU A 55 -8.32 4.19 -16.33
CA GLU A 55 -9.01 3.04 -16.92
C GLU A 55 -9.83 3.45 -18.17
N ARG A 56 -10.52 4.60 -18.12
CA ARG A 56 -11.26 5.13 -19.28
C ARG A 56 -10.32 5.58 -20.40
N LEU A 57 -9.21 6.24 -20.08
CA LEU A 57 -8.24 6.65 -21.09
C LEU A 57 -7.58 5.44 -21.76
N GLU A 58 -7.20 4.42 -21.00
CA GLU A 58 -6.65 3.16 -21.54
C GLU A 58 -7.64 2.47 -22.48
N PHE A 59 -8.94 2.48 -22.15
CA PHE A 59 -9.99 1.93 -23.01
C PHE A 59 -10.26 2.77 -24.27
N LEU A 60 -10.30 4.10 -24.15
CA LEU A 60 -10.75 5.01 -25.21
C LEU A 60 -9.64 5.40 -26.19
N LEU A 61 -8.40 5.59 -25.73
CA LEU A 61 -7.30 6.06 -26.57
C LEU A 61 -7.03 5.17 -27.80
N PRO A 62 -7.07 3.83 -27.71
CA PRO A 62 -6.88 2.96 -28.88
C PRO A 62 -8.04 3.02 -29.90
N LYS A 63 -9.18 3.64 -29.54
CA LYS A 63 -10.40 3.72 -30.34
C LYS A 63 -10.61 5.11 -30.96
N ALA A 64 -9.96 6.13 -30.38
CA ALA A 64 -10.14 7.52 -30.80
C ALA A 64 -9.34 7.84 -32.07
N ARG A 65 -9.97 8.59 -32.97
CA ARG A 65 -9.36 9.05 -34.25
C ARG A 65 -8.71 10.43 -34.11
N SER A 66 -9.18 11.21 -33.14
CA SER A 66 -8.71 12.57 -32.86
C SER A 66 -9.05 12.93 -31.42
N LEU A 67 -8.50 14.05 -30.93
CA LEU A 67 -8.87 14.59 -29.62
C LEU A 67 -10.37 14.89 -29.54
N GLU A 68 -10.97 15.46 -30.59
CA GLU A 68 -12.41 15.74 -30.62
C GLU A 68 -13.24 14.44 -30.53
N HIS A 69 -12.82 13.39 -31.25
CA HIS A 69 -13.49 12.09 -31.16
C HIS A 69 -13.35 11.49 -29.75
N LEU A 70 -12.17 11.60 -29.13
CA LEU A 70 -11.94 11.16 -27.76
C LEU A 70 -12.87 11.88 -26.77
N VAL A 71 -13.02 13.21 -26.88
CA VAL A 71 -13.90 13.99 -25.98
C VAL A 71 -15.35 13.50 -26.09
N LYS A 72 -15.87 13.30 -27.32
CA LYS A 72 -17.23 12.80 -27.53
C LYS A 72 -17.46 11.41 -26.93
N MET A 73 -16.50 10.51 -27.06
CA MET A 73 -16.57 9.17 -26.44
C MET A 73 -16.47 9.24 -24.92
N ALA A 74 -15.58 10.08 -24.38
CA ALA A 74 -15.37 10.23 -22.95
C ALA A 74 -16.63 10.71 -22.22
N GLU A 75 -17.40 11.61 -22.85
CA GLU A 75 -18.67 12.09 -22.30
C GLU A 75 -19.68 10.96 -22.06
N GLN A 76 -19.73 9.95 -22.93
CA GLN A 76 -20.59 8.76 -22.74
C GLN A 76 -20.19 7.92 -21.53
N LEU A 77 -18.92 7.99 -21.13
CA LEU A 77 -18.38 7.29 -19.97
C LEU A 77 -18.28 8.19 -18.73
N ASN A 78 -19.04 9.30 -18.70
CA ASN A 78 -19.05 10.28 -17.62
C ASN A 78 -17.68 10.95 -17.34
N LEU A 79 -16.83 11.06 -18.35
CA LEU A 79 -15.53 11.69 -18.29
C LEU A 79 -15.50 12.93 -19.19
N ILE A 80 -15.25 14.10 -18.59
CA ILE A 80 -15.03 15.34 -19.34
C ILE A 80 -13.53 15.59 -19.44
N ILE A 81 -13.03 15.79 -20.65
CA ILE A 81 -11.63 16.12 -20.93
C ILE A 81 -11.57 17.58 -21.40
N SER A 82 -11.02 18.45 -20.55
CA SER A 82 -10.94 19.90 -20.82
C SER A 82 -9.49 20.32 -21.07
N PRO A 83 -9.03 20.34 -22.33
CA PRO A 83 -7.72 20.89 -22.67
C PRO A 83 -7.69 22.40 -22.42
N ARG A 84 -6.61 22.88 -21.80
CA ARG A 84 -6.27 24.31 -21.68
C ARG A 84 -5.01 24.59 -22.50
N GLN A 85 -4.24 25.64 -22.22
CA GLN A 85 -3.03 25.95 -22.98
C GLN A 85 -1.96 24.83 -22.93
N LYS A 86 -1.52 24.46 -21.72
CA LYS A 86 -0.46 23.44 -21.53
C LYS A 86 -0.90 22.24 -20.70
N HIS A 87 -2.08 22.31 -20.10
CA HIS A 87 -2.57 21.32 -19.15
C HIS A 87 -3.95 20.85 -19.55
N VAL A 88 -4.31 19.65 -19.10
CA VAL A 88 -5.63 19.07 -19.30
C VAL A 88 -6.26 18.85 -17.93
N VAL A 89 -7.55 19.18 -17.82
CA VAL A 89 -8.34 18.89 -16.63
C VAL A 89 -9.33 17.80 -16.98
N PHE A 90 -9.30 16.72 -16.20
CA PHE A 90 -10.20 15.58 -16.31
C PHE A 90 -11.24 15.70 -15.22
N THR A 91 -12.52 15.72 -15.57
CA THR A 91 -13.61 15.70 -14.59
C THR A 91 -14.38 14.41 -14.73
N LEU A 92 -14.29 13.56 -13.71
CA LEU A 92 -15.03 12.31 -13.64
C LEU A 92 -16.29 12.52 -12.81
N SER A 93 -17.44 12.11 -13.33
CA SER A 93 -18.74 12.20 -12.66
C SER A 93 -19.28 10.79 -12.35
N GLU A 94 -19.37 10.43 -11.07
CA GLU A 94 -19.91 9.15 -10.63
C GLU A 94 -20.84 9.35 -9.43
N ASN A 95 -21.99 8.66 -9.42
CA ASN A 95 -22.97 8.71 -8.32
C ASN A 95 -23.41 10.14 -7.92
N GLY A 96 -23.60 11.01 -8.91
CA GLY A 96 -24.03 12.40 -8.70
C GLY A 96 -22.96 13.33 -8.11
N ARG A 97 -21.69 12.89 -8.06
CA ARG A 97 -20.55 13.69 -7.61
C ARG A 97 -19.51 13.78 -8.71
N SER A 98 -18.93 14.96 -8.89
CA SER A 98 -17.87 15.19 -9.87
C SER A 98 -16.56 15.54 -9.17
N ILE A 99 -15.46 14.99 -9.67
CA ILE A 99 -14.11 15.27 -9.18
C ILE A 99 -13.24 15.68 -10.37
N ALA A 100 -12.62 16.85 -10.25
CA ALA A 100 -11.69 17.38 -11.24
C ALA A 100 -10.24 17.10 -10.86
N ILE A 101 -9.51 16.43 -11.75
CA ILE A 101 -8.09 16.08 -11.61
C ILE A 101 -7.31 16.76 -12.72
N LYS A 102 -6.27 17.52 -12.34
CA LYS A 102 -5.29 18.03 -13.31
C LYS A 102 -4.39 16.90 -13.79
N ASN A 103 -4.01 16.94 -15.07
CA ASN A 103 -3.17 15.95 -15.71
C ASN A 103 -1.86 15.64 -14.94
N GLU A 104 -1.21 16.67 -14.35
CA GLU A 104 0.00 16.52 -13.51
C GLU A 104 -0.19 15.59 -12.30
N LYS A 105 -1.42 15.51 -11.78
CA LYS A 105 -1.75 14.66 -10.64
C LYS A 105 -2.29 13.30 -11.05
N LEU A 106 -2.66 13.12 -12.32
CA LEU A 106 -3.42 11.97 -12.79
C LEU A 106 -2.59 10.69 -12.74
N SER A 107 -1.44 10.69 -13.42
CA SER A 107 -0.57 9.52 -13.52
C SER A 107 0.89 9.90 -13.35
N ALA A 108 1.65 9.03 -12.71
CA ALA A 108 3.11 9.12 -12.70
C ALA A 108 3.74 8.55 -13.99
N LYS A 109 2.99 7.75 -14.76
CA LYS A 109 3.48 7.05 -15.96
C LYS A 109 3.32 7.90 -17.22
N CYS A 110 2.20 8.61 -17.33
CA CYS A 110 1.85 9.39 -18.51
C CYS A 110 1.25 10.74 -18.11
N LEU A 111 1.77 11.84 -18.64
CA LEU A 111 1.35 13.18 -18.24
C LEU A 111 -0.01 13.60 -18.78
N TYR A 112 -0.48 12.99 -19.88
CA TYR A 112 -1.75 13.34 -20.54
C TYR A 112 -1.98 14.85 -20.69
N ASP A 113 -0.92 15.60 -21.03
CA ASP A 113 -1.02 17.03 -21.35
C ASP A 113 -1.44 17.23 -22.81
N VAL A 114 -1.55 18.50 -23.24
CA VAL A 114 -1.97 18.84 -24.60
C VAL A 114 -1.00 18.25 -25.63
N GLN A 115 0.31 18.38 -25.36
CA GLN A 115 1.37 17.86 -26.22
C GLN A 115 1.30 16.34 -26.37
N PHE A 116 1.02 15.61 -25.29
CA PHE A 116 0.80 14.16 -25.37
C PHE A 116 -0.32 13.80 -26.35
N PHE A 117 -1.47 14.49 -26.31
CA PHE A 117 -2.58 14.19 -27.22
C PHE A 117 -2.26 14.58 -28.66
N GLU A 118 -1.58 15.70 -28.89
CA GLU A 118 -1.09 16.09 -30.22
C GLU A 118 -0.16 15.01 -30.81
N ASP A 119 0.84 14.58 -30.04
CA ASP A 119 1.78 13.54 -30.43
C ASP A 119 1.08 12.18 -30.62
N TYR A 120 0.11 11.85 -29.77
CA TYR A 120 -0.62 10.58 -29.84
C TYR A 120 -1.47 10.46 -31.10
N PHE A 121 -2.17 11.53 -31.49
CA PHE A 121 -3.07 11.57 -32.65
C PHE A 121 -2.39 11.98 -33.95
N SER A 122 -1.15 12.49 -33.92
CA SER A 122 -0.35 12.72 -35.13
C SER A 122 0.04 11.43 -35.87
N LYS A 123 0.01 10.29 -35.16
CA LYS A 123 0.40 8.99 -35.69
C LYS A 123 -0.80 8.32 -36.36
N GLU A 124 -0.66 8.00 -37.63
CA GLU A 124 -1.65 7.22 -38.38
C GLU A 124 -1.74 5.80 -37.81
N LYS A 125 -2.97 5.32 -37.59
CA LYS A 125 -3.27 4.00 -37.01
C LYS A 125 -4.52 3.45 -37.68
N GLU A 126 -4.53 2.15 -37.94
CA GLU A 126 -5.78 1.44 -38.23
C GLU A 126 -6.63 1.39 -36.95
N LEU A 127 -7.87 1.87 -37.04
CA LEU A 127 -8.75 2.01 -35.90
C LEU A 127 -10.03 1.19 -36.13
N PRO A 128 -10.54 0.50 -35.10
CA PRO A 128 -11.80 -0.21 -35.21
C PRO A 128 -12.95 0.77 -35.48
N ASP A 129 -14.01 0.27 -36.12
CA ASP A 129 -15.24 1.04 -36.22
C ASP A 129 -15.99 0.92 -34.89
N VAL A 130 -16.20 2.06 -34.22
CA VAL A 130 -16.74 2.10 -32.85
C VAL A 130 -18.05 2.84 -32.87
N SER A 131 -19.12 2.16 -32.46
CA SER A 131 -20.42 2.78 -32.24
C SER A 131 -20.47 3.45 -30.87
N LEU A 132 -20.90 4.70 -30.81
CA LEU A 132 -21.14 5.39 -29.55
C LEU A 132 -22.26 4.72 -28.73
N GLU A 133 -23.20 4.04 -29.39
CA GLU A 133 -24.33 3.37 -28.73
C GLU A 133 -23.90 2.14 -27.92
N THR A 134 -22.87 1.42 -28.36
CA THR A 134 -22.37 0.21 -27.68
C THR A 134 -21.24 0.51 -26.71
N LEU A 135 -20.69 1.74 -26.73
CA LEU A 135 -19.47 2.11 -26.03
C LEU A 135 -19.52 1.85 -24.52
N MET A 136 -20.67 2.12 -23.88
CA MET A 136 -20.85 1.88 -22.45
C MET A 136 -20.82 0.39 -22.12
N SER A 137 -21.53 -0.45 -22.89
CA SER A 137 -21.52 -1.90 -22.71
C SER A 137 -20.15 -2.52 -23.04
N ASP A 138 -19.45 -1.97 -24.03
CA ASP A 138 -18.08 -2.40 -24.35
C ASP A 138 -17.10 -2.04 -23.22
N PHE A 139 -17.32 -0.89 -22.56
CA PHE A 139 -16.54 -0.49 -21.39
C PHE A 139 -16.83 -1.37 -20.17
N GLU A 140 -18.10 -1.74 -19.93
CA GLU A 140 -18.48 -2.68 -18.87
C GLU A 140 -17.80 -4.04 -19.05
N LYS A 141 -17.82 -4.61 -20.27
CA LYS A 141 -17.10 -5.85 -20.57
C LYS A 141 -15.60 -5.73 -20.36
N TYR A 142 -15.01 -4.62 -20.78
CA TYR A 142 -13.59 -4.35 -20.53
C TYR A 142 -13.28 -4.32 -19.02
N GLN A 143 -14.15 -3.73 -18.21
CA GLN A 143 -13.99 -3.75 -16.75
C GLN A 143 -14.13 -5.16 -16.18
N GLU A 144 -15.06 -5.97 -16.66
CA GLU A 144 -15.19 -7.38 -16.26
C GLU A 144 -13.90 -8.17 -16.57
N GLU A 145 -13.35 -8.03 -17.77
CA GLU A 145 -12.09 -8.68 -18.17
C GLU A 145 -10.91 -8.23 -17.30
N MET A 146 -10.79 -6.93 -17.04
CA MET A 146 -9.76 -6.37 -16.12
C MET A 146 -9.91 -6.86 -14.68
N ASN A 147 -11.12 -7.27 -14.29
CA ASN A 147 -11.43 -7.72 -12.94
C ASN A 147 -11.46 -9.25 -12.81
N LYS A 148 -11.27 -10.01 -13.90
CA LYS A 148 -11.29 -11.47 -13.92
C LYS A 148 -10.39 -12.12 -12.87
N ASP A 149 -9.19 -11.57 -12.68
CA ASP A 149 -8.20 -12.11 -11.73
C ASP A 149 -8.36 -11.53 -10.31
N ARG A 150 -9.33 -10.62 -10.10
CA ARG A 150 -9.62 -10.10 -8.75
C ARG A 150 -10.47 -11.13 -8.02
N LEU A 151 -10.10 -11.36 -6.75
CA LEU A 151 -10.90 -12.18 -5.85
C LEU A 151 -12.33 -11.63 -5.75
N PRO A 152 -13.36 -12.48 -5.98
CA PRO A 152 -14.75 -12.12 -5.73
C PRO A 152 -14.95 -11.67 -4.28
N ASN A 153 -15.92 -10.79 -4.05
CA ASN A 153 -16.20 -10.27 -2.70
C ASN A 153 -16.50 -11.38 -1.68
N GLU A 154 -17.10 -12.49 -2.12
CA GLU A 154 -17.42 -13.66 -1.29
C GLU A 154 -16.15 -14.43 -0.87
N GLU A 155 -15.11 -14.42 -1.68
CA GLU A 155 -13.84 -15.11 -1.42
C GLU A 155 -12.82 -14.24 -0.68
N LEU A 156 -13.03 -12.92 -0.62
CA LEU A 156 -12.13 -11.99 0.07
C LEU A 156 -11.97 -12.32 1.55
N TRP A 157 -13.06 -12.59 2.26
CA TRP A 157 -13.02 -12.88 3.70
C TRP A 157 -12.36 -14.23 4.02
N PRO A 158 -12.72 -15.34 3.34
CA PRO A 158 -12.01 -16.61 3.48
C PRO A 158 -10.52 -16.47 3.18
N SER A 159 -10.14 -15.85 2.04
CA SER A 159 -8.75 -15.68 1.65
C SER A 159 -7.96 -14.85 2.66
N TYR A 160 -8.55 -13.78 3.19
CA TYR A 160 -7.92 -12.99 4.25
C TYR A 160 -7.78 -13.77 5.57
N THR A 161 -8.77 -14.60 5.92
CA THR A 161 -8.73 -15.44 7.11
C THR A 161 -7.63 -16.49 6.99
N ASP A 162 -7.54 -17.20 5.86
CA ASP A 162 -6.48 -18.18 5.59
C ASP A 162 -5.09 -17.51 5.62
N PHE A 163 -4.97 -16.33 5.01
CA PHE A 163 -3.74 -15.53 5.06
C PHE A 163 -3.37 -15.17 6.50
N LYS A 164 -4.34 -14.71 7.30
CA LYS A 164 -4.15 -14.33 8.70
C LYS A 164 -3.79 -15.54 9.55
N GLU A 165 -4.47 -16.67 9.40
CA GLU A 165 -4.17 -17.91 10.10
C GLU A 165 -2.79 -18.44 9.74
N THR A 166 -2.42 -18.46 8.46
CA THR A 166 -1.06 -18.84 8.03
C THR A 166 0.00 -17.92 8.64
N ARG A 167 -0.29 -16.62 8.73
CA ARG A 167 0.59 -15.63 9.36
C ARG A 167 0.67 -15.80 10.88
N ASP A 168 -0.46 -16.06 11.53
CA ASP A 168 -0.55 -16.18 12.99
C ASP A 168 -0.09 -17.57 13.47
N GLN A 169 -0.08 -18.58 12.60
CA GLN A 169 0.59 -19.88 12.79
C GLN A 169 2.13 -19.75 12.75
N VAL A 170 2.68 -18.61 12.32
CA VAL A 170 4.13 -18.41 12.40
C VAL A 170 4.53 -18.32 13.87
N GLN A 171 5.10 -19.42 14.36
CA GLN A 171 5.55 -19.58 15.73
C GLN A 171 6.48 -18.43 16.16
N GLU A 172 6.06 -17.68 17.17
CA GLU A 172 6.88 -16.69 17.87
C GLU A 172 7.63 -17.36 19.00
N PHE A 173 8.93 -17.10 19.08
CA PHE A 173 9.82 -17.66 20.09
C PHE A 173 10.23 -16.57 21.07
N GLU A 174 10.19 -16.90 22.36
CA GLU A 174 10.70 -16.06 23.42
C GLU A 174 12.19 -16.32 23.61
N VAL A 175 12.99 -15.26 23.57
CA VAL A 175 14.43 -15.28 23.85
C VAL A 175 14.74 -14.29 24.97
N VAL A 176 15.35 -14.78 26.04
CA VAL A 176 15.79 -13.93 27.14
C VAL A 176 17.20 -13.43 26.85
N LEU A 177 17.39 -12.11 26.81
CA LEU A 177 18.69 -11.50 26.54
C LEU A 177 19.56 -11.45 27.79
N ALA A 178 20.84 -11.74 27.63
CA ALA A 178 21.85 -11.47 28.64
C ALA A 178 22.24 -9.99 28.64
N GLU A 179 22.61 -9.44 29.80
CA GLU A 179 22.92 -8.00 29.94
C GLU A 179 24.02 -7.52 28.99
N HIS A 180 25.03 -8.36 28.75
CA HIS A 180 26.15 -8.02 27.86
C HIS A 180 25.76 -7.94 26.38
N GLN A 181 24.63 -8.56 25.98
CA GLN A 181 24.08 -8.46 24.63
C GLN A 181 23.39 -7.11 24.41
N ILE A 182 23.04 -6.39 25.48
CA ILE A 182 22.31 -5.13 25.40
C ILE A 182 23.30 -3.97 25.13
N ASP A 183 23.13 -3.27 24.01
CA ASP A 183 23.93 -2.08 23.70
C ASP A 183 23.26 -0.81 24.23
N LYS A 184 21.99 -0.58 23.85
CA LYS A 184 21.27 0.63 24.24
C LYS A 184 19.75 0.49 24.09
N LEU A 185 19.01 0.90 25.12
CA LEU A 185 17.56 1.11 25.03
C LEU A 185 17.27 2.49 24.43
N VAL A 186 16.36 2.56 23.45
CA VAL A 186 15.90 3.80 22.83
C VAL A 186 14.37 3.86 22.84
N LYS A 187 13.80 5.01 22.45
CA LYS A 187 12.34 5.22 22.47
C LYS A 187 11.55 4.18 21.67
N ASP A 188 12.09 3.74 20.53
CA ASP A 188 11.39 2.89 19.57
C ASP A 188 11.81 1.40 19.63
N GLY A 189 12.75 1.03 20.53
CA GLY A 189 13.25 -0.33 20.61
C GLY A 189 14.53 -0.50 21.45
N LEU A 190 15.12 -1.68 21.36
CA LEU A 190 16.37 -2.08 22.03
C LEU A 190 17.43 -2.45 21.00
N PHE A 191 18.61 -1.85 21.09
CA PHE A 191 19.77 -2.27 20.34
C PHE A 191 20.45 -3.45 21.02
N VAL A 192 20.57 -4.54 20.27
CA VAL A 192 21.15 -5.81 20.73
C VAL A 192 22.36 -6.14 19.88
N ARG A 193 23.47 -6.47 20.53
CA ARG A 193 24.70 -6.96 19.91
C ARG A 193 24.49 -8.40 19.47
N ILE A 194 24.89 -8.70 18.25
CA ILE A 194 24.88 -10.06 17.72
C ILE A 194 26.24 -10.39 17.14
N ASN A 195 26.68 -11.63 17.34
CA ASN A 195 27.82 -12.19 16.64
C ASN A 195 27.30 -13.22 15.64
N TYR A 196 27.87 -13.26 14.43
CA TYR A 196 27.55 -14.33 13.47
C TYR A 196 28.83 -14.75 12.75
N GLY A 197 29.70 -15.45 13.47
CA GLY A 197 30.95 -16.02 12.99
C GLY A 197 32.20 -15.21 13.35
N ILE A 198 33.36 -15.67 12.86
CA ILE A 198 34.68 -15.15 13.25
C ILE A 198 34.82 -13.68 12.81
N LYS A 199 34.91 -12.78 13.79
CA LYS A 199 35.05 -11.31 13.61
C LYS A 199 33.90 -10.63 12.85
N LYS A 200 32.71 -11.25 12.78
CA LYS A 200 31.51 -10.67 12.19
C LYS A 200 30.49 -10.41 13.29
N GLY A 201 30.50 -9.21 13.84
CA GLY A 201 29.52 -8.74 14.82
C GLY A 201 28.70 -7.59 14.25
N GLY A 202 27.47 -7.41 14.73
CA GLY A 202 26.59 -6.32 14.29
C GLY A 202 25.60 -5.94 15.38
N LEU A 203 24.74 -4.98 15.05
CA LEU A 203 23.64 -4.55 15.92
C LEU A 203 22.31 -4.78 15.22
N VAL A 204 21.37 -5.31 15.97
CA VAL A 204 19.97 -5.42 15.55
C VAL A 204 19.10 -4.54 16.45
N VAL A 205 18.10 -3.90 15.86
CA VAL A 205 17.07 -3.20 16.62
C VAL A 205 15.88 -4.12 16.82
N ILE A 206 15.59 -4.43 18.07
CA ILE A 206 14.36 -5.11 18.47
C ILE A 206 13.29 -4.04 18.74
N PRO A 207 12.23 -3.96 17.93
CA PRO A 207 11.18 -2.97 18.17
C PRO A 207 10.43 -3.25 19.47
N ASN A 208 9.88 -2.22 20.11
CA ASN A 208 9.12 -2.39 21.37
C ASN A 208 7.96 -3.39 21.30
N ARG A 209 7.35 -3.58 20.12
CA ARG A 209 6.27 -4.58 19.93
C ARG A 209 6.75 -6.03 20.12
N ASN A 210 8.05 -6.26 20.05
CA ASN A 210 8.72 -7.55 20.15
C ASN A 210 9.52 -7.66 21.46
N LEU A 211 9.37 -6.72 22.40
CA LEU A 211 10.19 -6.63 23.62
C LEU A 211 9.30 -6.46 24.85
N ASP A 212 9.54 -7.28 25.87
CA ASP A 212 8.96 -7.16 27.20
C ASP A 212 10.10 -7.03 28.24
N ILE A 213 10.07 -5.96 29.01
CA ILE A 213 11.09 -5.66 30.03
C ILE A 213 10.43 -5.86 31.39
N LYS A 214 10.86 -6.89 32.12
CA LYS A 214 10.39 -7.16 33.48
C LYS A 214 11.40 -6.62 34.47
N GLU A 215 10.92 -5.90 35.47
CA GLU A 215 11.74 -5.34 36.53
C GLU A 215 11.51 -6.20 37.78
N THR A 216 12.55 -6.89 38.23
CA THR A 216 12.55 -7.73 39.44
C THR A 216 13.47 -7.13 40.50
N ASP A 217 13.35 -7.60 41.74
CA ASP A 217 14.19 -7.13 42.87
C ASP A 217 15.70 -7.33 42.63
N THR A 218 16.05 -8.19 41.67
CA THR A 218 17.42 -8.55 41.27
C THR A 218 17.94 -7.83 40.02
N GLY A 219 17.10 -7.06 39.31
CA GLY A 219 17.50 -6.37 38.07
C GLY A 219 16.40 -6.32 36.99
N LYS A 220 16.79 -6.04 35.74
CA LYS A 220 15.88 -6.02 34.58
C LYS A 220 16.11 -7.24 33.70
N THR A 221 15.06 -7.99 33.40
CA THR A 221 15.10 -9.06 32.39
C THR A 221 14.43 -8.60 31.11
N TYR A 222 15.06 -8.90 29.97
CA TYR A 222 14.62 -8.46 28.65
C TYR A 222 14.19 -9.69 27.83
N HIS A 223 12.90 -9.82 27.63
CA HIS A 223 12.26 -10.92 26.90
C HIS A 223 11.93 -10.44 25.49
N VAL A 224 12.48 -11.12 24.48
CA VAL A 224 12.30 -10.76 23.07
C VAL A 224 11.47 -11.83 22.37
N PHE A 225 10.41 -11.41 21.68
CA PHE A 225 9.52 -12.29 20.92
C PHE A 225 9.83 -12.19 19.43
N ILE A 226 10.35 -13.28 18.85
CA ILE A 226 10.83 -13.34 17.47
C ILE A 226 10.07 -14.40 16.69
N SER A 227 9.43 -13.99 15.60
CA SER A 227 8.86 -14.90 14.61
C SER A 227 9.97 -15.45 13.69
N GLU A 228 9.95 -16.75 13.39
CA GLU A 228 10.98 -17.38 12.54
C GLU A 228 11.08 -16.80 11.13
N THR A 229 9.95 -16.37 10.57
CA THR A 229 9.87 -15.84 9.20
C THR A 229 10.12 -14.34 9.12
N ALA A 230 10.07 -13.63 10.26
CA ALA A 230 10.34 -12.20 10.31
C ALA A 230 11.78 -11.88 9.88
N GLN A 231 11.97 -10.74 9.24
CA GLN A 231 13.29 -10.26 8.83
C GLN A 231 13.74 -9.11 9.72
N PHE A 232 14.97 -9.21 10.19
CA PHE A 232 15.61 -8.20 11.03
C PHE A 232 16.79 -7.60 10.30
N PHE A 233 16.88 -6.27 10.34
CA PHE A 233 17.98 -5.54 9.73
C PHE A 233 19.16 -5.48 10.68
N ILE A 234 20.31 -5.96 10.21
CA ILE A 234 21.57 -5.93 10.94
C ILE A 234 22.40 -4.77 10.41
N TYR A 235 22.79 -3.90 11.32
CA TYR A 235 23.64 -2.75 11.08
C TYR A 235 25.07 -3.00 11.59
N HIS A 236 26.05 -2.70 10.74
CA HIS A 236 27.47 -2.66 11.07
C HIS A 236 27.91 -1.22 11.25
N ARG A 237 28.50 -0.92 12.42
CA ARG A 237 28.98 0.44 12.73
C ARG A 237 30.04 0.92 11.74
N ASP A 238 30.96 0.04 11.37
CA ASP A 238 32.18 0.42 10.67
C ASP A 238 32.10 0.24 9.15
N ASN A 239 31.15 -0.57 8.66
CA ASN A 239 31.03 -0.84 7.22
C ASN A 239 29.59 -1.13 6.79
N ALA A 240 28.94 -0.12 6.21
CA ALA A 240 27.56 -0.22 5.74
C ALA A 240 27.34 -1.28 4.64
N GLN A 241 28.38 -1.69 3.90
CA GLN A 241 28.27 -2.76 2.89
C GLN A 241 28.05 -4.14 3.51
N LEU A 242 28.30 -4.30 4.81
CA LEU A 242 28.03 -5.53 5.56
C LEU A 242 26.61 -5.57 6.15
N ASN A 243 25.86 -4.47 6.03
CA ASN A 243 24.47 -4.42 6.47
C ASN A 243 23.64 -5.42 5.67
N LYS A 244 22.80 -6.18 6.37
CA LYS A 244 22.00 -7.23 5.74
C LYS A 244 20.75 -7.52 6.53
N TYR A 245 19.80 -8.17 5.87
CA TYR A 245 18.68 -8.80 6.54
C TYR A 245 19.04 -10.21 7.02
N MET A 246 18.59 -10.56 8.22
CA MET A 246 18.66 -11.90 8.80
C MET A 246 17.25 -12.38 9.11
N ARG A 247 16.97 -13.66 8.86
CA ARG A 247 15.69 -14.27 9.23
C ARG A 247 15.62 -14.51 10.73
N GLY A 248 14.43 -14.41 11.30
CA GLY A 248 14.18 -14.57 12.73
C GLY A 248 14.70 -15.90 13.26
N ARG A 249 14.53 -17.01 12.51
CA ARG A 249 15.10 -18.32 12.88
C ARG A 249 16.61 -18.29 13.13
N ASP A 250 17.34 -17.49 12.34
CA ASP A 250 18.80 -17.40 12.44
C ASP A 250 19.18 -16.43 13.57
N LEU A 251 18.39 -15.36 13.76
CA LEU A 251 18.56 -14.42 14.87
C LEU A 251 18.31 -15.09 16.22
N ILE A 252 17.26 -15.91 16.35
CA ILE A 252 16.95 -16.69 17.55
C ILE A 252 18.15 -17.54 17.92
N ARG A 253 18.73 -18.29 16.96
CA ARG A 253 19.93 -19.10 17.22
C ARG A 253 21.11 -18.27 17.71
N GLN A 254 21.36 -17.10 17.12
CA GLN A 254 22.48 -16.26 17.57
C GLN A 254 22.25 -15.71 18.98
N LEU A 255 21.05 -15.22 19.26
CA LEU A 255 20.73 -14.66 20.57
C LEU A 255 20.75 -15.74 21.65
N SER A 256 20.17 -16.91 21.41
CA SER A 256 20.15 -18.02 22.37
C SER A 256 21.51 -18.69 22.59
N HIS A 257 22.44 -18.63 21.62
CA HIS A 257 23.79 -19.17 21.80
C HIS A 257 24.72 -18.24 22.58
N ASP A 258 24.48 -16.94 22.52
CA ASP A 258 25.23 -15.91 23.25
C ASP A 258 24.56 -15.55 24.60
N SER A 259 23.46 -16.23 24.99
CA SER A 259 22.71 -16.04 26.26
C SER A 259 23.34 -16.76 27.45
#